data_AF-A0A3Q8XWK5-F1
#
_entry.id   AF-A0A3Q8XWK5-F1
#
_cell.length_a   1.000
_cell.length_b   1.000
_cell.length_c   1.000
_cell.angle_alpha   90.00
_cell.angle_beta   90.00
_cell.angle_gamma   90.00
#
_symmetry.space_group_name_H-M   'P 1'
#
loop_
_entity.id
_entity.type
_entity.pdbx_description
1 polymer ?
#
loop_
_entity_poly.entity_id
_entity_poly.type
_entity_poly.pdbx_seq_one_letter_code
_entity_poly.pdbx_strand_id
1 'polypeptide(L)'
;MSVSIKAIVPWILSAVASAPLAASADESELARPDTRPAVLSRQAVLSGAGLVAERDSEPALLKVIADWLSSEFDLPSVNEPPAIAFASERRMVGLRHRDVPSDRWGGGDAYLDIVGERSDVIAVYDDEARTIYLPEGWSGKTPGEQSVLVHEMVHHIQNVAGMRFACPEEREKTAFEAQERWLGRFGSDLVREFGLDPFTLLVRTNCPY
;
A
#
# COMPACT_ATOMS: atom_id res chain seq x y z
N MET A 1 8.99 -45.30 35.71
CA MET A 1 8.40 -45.52 34.35
C MET A 1 9.45 -45.13 33.32
N SER A 2 9.46 -45.76 32.15
CA SER A 2 10.63 -45.75 31.26
C SER A 2 10.73 -44.50 30.38
N VAL A 3 11.96 -44.04 30.16
CA VAL A 3 12.30 -43.08 29.10
C VAL A 3 12.19 -43.75 27.73
N SER A 4 11.73 -43.02 26.71
CA SER A 4 11.84 -43.46 25.32
C SER A 4 12.38 -42.31 24.46
N ILE A 5 13.56 -42.52 23.86
CA ILE A 5 14.18 -41.60 22.90
C ILE A 5 14.03 -42.23 21.51
N LYS A 6 13.54 -41.46 20.54
CA LYS A 6 13.70 -41.75 19.12
C LYS A 6 14.11 -40.47 18.39
N ALA A 7 15.35 -40.44 17.94
CA ALA A 7 15.80 -39.51 16.91
C ALA A 7 15.64 -40.17 15.52
N ILE A 8 15.57 -39.37 14.46
CA ILE A 8 16.06 -39.71 13.12
C ILE A 8 16.51 -38.42 12.42
N VAL A 9 17.56 -38.56 11.62
CA VAL A 9 18.42 -37.51 11.04
C VAL A 9 17.77 -36.83 9.81
N PRO A 10 18.04 -35.55 9.51
CA PRO A 10 17.49 -34.84 8.35
C PRO A 10 18.10 -35.27 7.01
N TRP A 11 17.42 -34.90 5.92
CA TRP A 11 17.93 -35.05 4.55
C TRP A 11 18.39 -33.70 3.99
N ILE A 12 19.66 -33.62 3.59
CA ILE A 12 20.21 -32.59 2.71
C ILE A 12 20.70 -33.31 1.45
N LEU A 13 20.30 -32.84 0.27
CA LEU A 13 20.93 -33.22 -1.00
C LEU A 13 20.83 -32.05 -1.99
N SER A 14 21.92 -31.30 -2.12
CA SER A 14 22.11 -30.35 -3.22
C SER A 14 22.45 -31.11 -4.51
N ALA A 15 21.88 -30.71 -5.64
CA ALA A 15 22.25 -31.20 -6.96
C ALA A 15 22.78 -30.05 -7.82
N VAL A 16 24.05 -30.14 -8.22
CA VAL A 16 24.67 -29.25 -9.22
C VAL A 16 24.74 -30.02 -10.54
N ALA A 17 24.33 -29.39 -11.65
CA ALA A 17 24.45 -29.96 -12.99
C ALA A 17 25.05 -28.92 -13.94
N SER A 18 26.22 -29.23 -14.51
CA SER A 18 26.94 -28.34 -15.42
C SER A 18 26.49 -28.52 -16.88
N ALA A 19 26.55 -27.45 -17.67
CA ALA A 19 26.33 -27.51 -19.11
C ALA A 19 27.59 -27.99 -19.88
N PRO A 20 27.43 -28.75 -20.99
CA PRO A 20 28.49 -28.99 -21.96
C PRO A 20 28.53 -27.91 -23.05
N LEU A 21 29.70 -27.71 -23.67
CA LEU A 21 29.93 -26.80 -24.80
C LEU A 21 30.42 -27.60 -26.02
N ALA A 22 29.82 -27.40 -27.18
CA ALA A 22 30.28 -27.95 -28.47
C ALA A 22 29.81 -27.05 -29.63
N ALA A 23 30.54 -27.03 -30.76
CA ALA A 23 30.29 -26.12 -31.88
C ALA A 23 30.72 -26.70 -33.24
N SER A 24 30.13 -26.18 -34.33
CA SER A 24 30.64 -26.27 -35.70
C SER A 24 30.01 -25.18 -36.61
N ALA A 25 30.76 -24.71 -37.61
CA ALA A 25 30.28 -23.84 -38.70
C ALA A 25 29.76 -24.69 -39.91
N ASP A 26 29.37 -24.20 -41.10
CA ASP A 26 29.40 -22.86 -41.74
C ASP A 26 28.16 -22.74 -42.72
N GLU A 27 28.00 -22.00 -43.83
CA GLU A 27 28.86 -21.18 -44.74
C GLU A 27 27.99 -20.15 -45.56
N SER A 28 28.52 -19.59 -46.67
CA SER A 28 27.90 -18.63 -47.63
C SER A 28 26.58 -19.13 -48.29
N GLU A 29 25.57 -18.33 -48.68
CA GLU A 29 25.43 -17.01 -49.36
C GLU A 29 25.46 -17.03 -50.91
N LEU A 30 24.35 -16.61 -51.58
CA LEU A 30 24.38 -15.85 -52.85
C LEU A 30 23.08 -15.07 -53.26
N ALA A 31 23.15 -13.73 -53.21
CA ALA A 31 22.60 -12.70 -54.12
C ALA A 31 21.08 -12.51 -54.50
N ARG A 32 20.51 -11.39 -54.00
CA ARG A 32 19.81 -10.27 -54.73
C ARG A 32 18.41 -10.48 -55.38
N PRO A 33 17.64 -9.39 -55.74
CA PRO A 33 18.00 -7.96 -55.85
C PRO A 33 17.23 -6.95 -54.93
N ASP A 34 17.45 -5.66 -55.21
CA ASP A 34 17.08 -4.46 -54.43
C ASP A 34 15.64 -3.96 -54.65
N THR A 35 14.97 -3.48 -53.58
CA THR A 35 13.97 -2.39 -53.69
C THR A 35 13.81 -1.60 -52.39
N ARG A 36 14.47 -0.43 -52.28
CA ARG A 36 14.10 0.62 -51.28
C ARG A 36 12.84 1.38 -51.69
N PRO A 37 12.01 1.78 -50.72
CA PRO A 37 11.50 3.15 -50.68
C PRO A 37 11.87 3.91 -49.39
N ALA A 38 11.53 5.19 -49.34
CA ALA A 38 12.12 6.16 -48.44
C ALA A 38 11.63 6.12 -46.97
N VAL A 39 12.60 6.38 -46.08
CA VAL A 39 12.52 7.22 -44.86
C VAL A 39 11.12 7.64 -44.40
N LEU A 40 10.74 7.15 -43.21
CA LEU A 40 9.94 7.94 -42.27
C LEU A 40 10.60 7.90 -40.88
N SER A 41 11.76 8.56 -40.76
CA SER A 41 12.32 8.92 -39.46
C SER A 41 11.31 9.82 -38.74
N ARG A 42 10.58 9.27 -37.76
CA ARG A 42 9.86 10.10 -36.78
C ARG A 42 10.88 10.81 -35.90
N GLN A 43 11.37 11.94 -36.39
CA GLN A 43 12.06 12.93 -35.57
C GLN A 43 11.12 13.30 -34.43
N ALA A 44 11.58 13.14 -33.19
CA ALA A 44 10.90 13.68 -32.03
C ALA A 44 11.05 15.20 -32.08
N VAL A 45 10.09 15.89 -32.71
CA VAL A 45 10.06 17.35 -32.75
C VAL A 45 9.76 17.86 -31.34
N LEU A 46 10.81 18.31 -30.64
CA LEU A 46 10.72 19.02 -29.38
C LEU A 46 10.08 20.40 -29.62
N SER A 47 8.75 20.40 -29.75
CA SER A 47 7.94 21.62 -29.83
C SER A 47 7.46 21.99 -28.43
N GLY A 48 7.77 23.21 -27.99
CA GLY A 48 7.64 23.63 -26.60
C GLY A 48 6.20 23.85 -26.12
N ALA A 49 5.60 22.81 -25.57
CA ALA A 49 4.53 22.89 -24.56
C ALA A 49 4.74 21.77 -23.54
N GLY A 50 4.60 22.06 -22.25
CA GLY A 50 4.91 21.10 -21.18
C GLY A 50 4.02 19.86 -21.23
N LEU A 51 4.60 18.68 -20.99
CA LEU A 51 3.85 17.45 -20.77
C LEU A 51 3.05 17.58 -19.46
N VAL A 52 1.75 17.89 -19.56
CA VAL A 52 0.83 17.85 -18.41
C VAL A 52 0.47 16.39 -18.15
N ALA A 53 1.37 15.69 -17.45
CA ALA A 53 1.29 14.25 -17.18
C ALA A 53 1.36 13.95 -15.66
N GLU A 54 0.58 14.68 -14.86
CA GLU A 54 0.59 14.59 -13.39
C GLU A 54 -0.85 14.78 -12.81
N ARG A 55 -1.84 14.09 -13.40
CA ARG A 55 -3.23 13.99 -12.87
C ARG A 55 -3.83 12.58 -12.92
N ASP A 56 -3.44 11.75 -13.87
CA ASP A 56 -4.02 10.41 -14.06
C ASP A 56 -3.44 9.35 -13.08
N SER A 57 -2.43 9.70 -12.30
CA SER A 57 -1.69 8.79 -11.42
C SER A 57 -2.44 8.42 -10.13
N GLU A 58 -3.26 9.32 -9.59
CA GLU A 58 -3.95 9.10 -8.30
C GLU A 58 -5.10 8.07 -8.41
N PRO A 59 -6.02 8.16 -9.39
CA PRO A 59 -7.03 7.10 -9.60
C PRO A 59 -6.40 5.75 -9.96
N ALA A 60 -5.27 5.74 -10.66
CA ALA A 60 -4.53 4.53 -10.98
C ALA A 60 -3.91 3.89 -9.73
N LEU A 61 -3.31 4.69 -8.84
CA LEU A 61 -2.76 4.21 -7.57
C LEU A 61 -3.85 3.64 -6.65
N LEU A 62 -4.98 4.35 -6.50
CA LEU A 62 -6.11 3.86 -5.70
C LEU A 62 -6.65 2.53 -6.23
N LYS A 63 -6.74 2.35 -7.55
CA LYS A 63 -7.15 1.06 -8.13
C LYS A 63 -6.13 -0.05 -7.84
N VAL A 64 -4.83 0.23 -7.98
CA VAL A 64 -3.77 -0.76 -7.66
C VAL A 64 -3.82 -1.16 -6.17
N ILE A 65 -4.08 -0.21 -5.27
CA ILE A 65 -4.27 -0.48 -3.85
C ILE A 65 -5.55 -1.33 -3.61
N ALA A 66 -6.67 -1.01 -4.25
CA ALA A 66 -7.92 -1.77 -4.12
C ALA A 66 -7.81 -3.22 -4.64
N ASP A 67 -7.18 -3.40 -5.81
CA ASP A 67 -6.89 -4.71 -6.40
C ASP A 67 -5.98 -5.52 -5.46
N TRP A 68 -4.92 -4.89 -4.94
CA TRP A 68 -3.98 -5.50 -4.01
C TRP A 68 -4.64 -5.94 -2.71
N LEU A 69 -5.37 -5.03 -2.03
CA LEU A 69 -6.12 -5.29 -0.80
C LEU A 69 -7.11 -6.45 -0.97
N SER A 70 -7.85 -6.47 -2.10
CA SER A 70 -8.77 -7.57 -2.42
C SER A 70 -8.05 -8.91 -2.52
N SER A 71 -6.87 -8.93 -3.13
CA SER A 71 -6.10 -10.16 -3.38
C SER A 71 -5.31 -10.71 -2.19
N GLU A 72 -5.03 -9.88 -1.18
CA GLU A 72 -4.09 -10.23 -0.10
C GLU A 72 -4.73 -10.25 1.32
N PHE A 73 -5.98 -9.81 1.48
CA PHE A 73 -6.69 -9.71 2.78
C PHE A 73 -8.16 -10.20 2.75
N ASP A 74 -8.57 -10.92 1.70
CA ASP A 74 -9.97 -11.35 1.48
C ASP A 74 -11.01 -10.20 1.53
N LEU A 75 -10.57 -8.97 1.30
CA LEU A 75 -11.42 -7.78 1.28
C LEU A 75 -12.28 -7.74 0.00
N PRO A 76 -13.56 -7.33 0.09
CA PRO A 76 -14.44 -7.29 -1.07
C PRO A 76 -14.04 -6.18 -2.05
N SER A 77 -13.91 -6.51 -3.33
CA SER A 77 -13.55 -5.54 -4.37
C SER A 77 -14.65 -4.50 -4.59
N VAL A 78 -14.34 -3.24 -4.28
CA VAL A 78 -15.23 -2.09 -4.51
C VAL A 78 -14.98 -1.48 -5.90
N ASN A 79 -16.05 -1.01 -6.55
CA ASN A 79 -16.00 -0.36 -7.86
C ASN A 79 -16.12 1.17 -7.79
N GLU A 80 -16.60 1.68 -6.65
CA GLU A 80 -16.61 3.10 -6.30
C GLU A 80 -15.31 3.38 -5.53
N PRO A 81 -14.40 4.25 -6.03
CA PRO A 81 -13.25 4.71 -5.25
C PRO A 81 -13.66 5.83 -4.27
N PRO A 82 -12.88 6.10 -3.22
CA PRO A 82 -13.11 7.26 -2.36
C PRO A 82 -12.74 8.55 -3.11
N ALA A 83 -13.29 9.66 -2.66
CA ALA A 83 -12.73 10.97 -3.00
C ALA A 83 -11.45 11.21 -2.19
N ILE A 84 -10.49 11.96 -2.73
CA ILE A 84 -9.34 12.50 -1.98
C ILE A 84 -9.53 14.01 -1.81
N ALA A 85 -9.23 14.52 -0.61
CA ALA A 85 -9.26 15.95 -0.32
C ALA A 85 -8.13 16.36 0.61
N PHE A 86 -7.41 17.43 0.25
CA PHE A 86 -6.37 18.00 1.10
C PHE A 86 -6.94 18.95 2.16
N ALA A 87 -6.36 18.94 3.36
CA ALA A 87 -6.86 19.68 4.51
C ALA A 87 -5.75 20.11 5.48
N SER A 88 -5.76 21.38 5.88
CA SER A 88 -4.92 21.90 6.97
C SER A 88 -5.10 21.13 8.28
N GLU A 89 -4.06 21.10 9.11
CA GLU A 89 -4.01 20.43 10.43
C GLU A 89 -5.27 20.67 11.28
N ARG A 90 -5.75 21.93 11.35
CA ARG A 90 -6.97 22.29 12.11
C ARG A 90 -8.21 21.57 11.59
N ARG A 91 -8.32 21.36 10.27
CA ARG A 91 -9.41 20.59 9.67
C ARG A 91 -9.22 19.09 9.90
N MET A 92 -8.00 18.56 9.83
CA MET A 92 -7.69 17.15 10.15
C MET A 92 -8.12 16.80 11.58
N VAL A 93 -7.69 17.60 12.56
CA VAL A 93 -8.11 17.45 13.98
C VAL A 93 -9.63 17.63 14.14
N GLY A 94 -10.24 18.57 13.40
CA GLY A 94 -11.69 18.78 13.43
C GLY A 94 -12.53 17.70 12.74
N LEU A 95 -11.94 16.88 11.86
CA LEU A 95 -12.60 15.73 11.24
C LEU A 95 -12.64 14.54 12.21
N ARG A 96 -11.48 14.17 12.77
CA ARG A 96 -11.34 13.12 13.80
C ARG A 96 -12.34 13.26 14.97
N HIS A 97 -12.62 14.48 15.38
CA HIS A 97 -13.48 14.74 16.55
C HIS A 97 -14.97 14.91 16.18
N ARG A 98 -15.38 14.57 14.96
CA ARG A 98 -16.78 14.70 14.51
C ARG A 98 -17.72 13.66 15.11
N ASP A 99 -17.27 12.42 15.24
CA ASP A 99 -18.13 11.27 15.58
C ASP A 99 -18.11 10.86 17.06
N VAL A 100 -17.43 11.63 17.93
CA VAL A 100 -17.20 11.26 19.33
C VAL A 100 -17.73 12.32 20.31
N PRO A 101 -18.82 12.04 21.06
CA PRO A 101 -19.17 12.79 22.26
C PRO A 101 -18.00 12.81 23.25
N SER A 102 -17.68 13.99 23.80
CA SER A 102 -16.44 14.27 24.52
C SER A 102 -16.17 13.44 25.79
N ASP A 103 -17.15 12.65 26.23
CA ASP A 103 -17.12 11.72 27.35
C ASP A 103 -16.62 10.31 27.00
N ARG A 104 -16.32 10.00 25.72
CA ARG A 104 -15.76 8.70 25.29
C ARG A 104 -14.40 8.83 24.61
N TRP A 105 -13.37 9.09 25.42
CA TRP A 105 -11.98 9.17 24.94
C TRP A 105 -11.34 7.76 24.84
N GLY A 106 -11.53 7.10 23.69
CA GLY A 106 -10.89 5.81 23.37
C GLY A 106 -11.47 5.19 22.08
N GLY A 107 -10.59 4.87 21.12
CA GLY A 107 -10.93 4.25 19.83
C GLY A 107 -11.54 5.22 18.80
N GLY A 108 -10.85 5.48 17.68
CA GLY A 108 -11.38 6.33 16.60
C GLY A 108 -10.36 6.77 15.54
N ASP A 109 -10.47 6.15 14.35
CA ASP A 109 -10.45 6.70 12.98
C ASP A 109 -9.31 7.63 12.48
N ALA A 110 -8.36 8.00 13.33
CA ALA A 110 -7.28 8.90 12.95
C ALA A 110 -5.91 8.29 13.24
N TYR A 111 -5.07 8.25 12.21
CA TYR A 111 -3.68 7.86 12.33
C TYR A 111 -2.88 8.96 13.02
N LEU A 112 -2.44 8.70 14.27
CA LEU A 112 -1.53 9.56 15.03
C LEU A 112 -0.15 8.91 15.24
N ASP A 113 0.88 9.75 15.18
CA ASP A 113 2.11 9.64 15.97
C ASP A 113 1.86 10.18 17.40
N ILE A 114 2.54 9.60 18.41
CA ILE A 114 2.71 10.21 19.75
C ILE A 114 4.13 9.92 20.29
N VAL A 115 5.11 10.78 19.97
CA VAL A 115 6.02 11.36 20.99
C VAL A 115 6.39 12.82 20.68
N GLY A 116 5.49 13.77 20.99
CA GLY A 116 5.89 15.17 21.30
C GLY A 116 5.17 16.31 20.57
N GLU A 117 4.57 17.21 21.36
CA GLU A 117 4.09 18.58 21.06
C GLU A 117 3.20 18.87 19.83
N ARG A 118 3.01 17.96 18.87
CA ARG A 118 1.99 18.10 17.81
C ARG A 118 1.10 16.86 17.70
N SER A 119 -0.18 17.10 17.39
CA SER A 119 -1.12 16.05 16.99
C SER A 119 -1.06 15.88 15.47
N ASP A 120 0.02 15.27 14.99
CA ASP A 120 0.24 15.03 13.55
C ASP A 120 -0.70 13.91 13.06
N VAL A 121 -1.95 14.29 12.79
CA VAL A 121 -2.99 13.43 12.18
C VAL A 121 -2.69 13.33 10.68
N ILE A 122 -2.06 12.23 10.26
CA ILE A 122 -1.49 12.11 8.90
C ILE A 122 -2.53 11.70 7.84
N ALA A 123 -3.68 11.17 8.24
CA ALA A 123 -4.87 10.99 7.42
C ALA A 123 -6.12 10.76 8.30
N VAL A 124 -7.31 10.89 7.68
CA VAL A 124 -8.62 10.49 8.24
C VAL A 124 -9.53 10.07 7.07
N TYR A 125 -10.16 8.90 7.13
CA TYR A 125 -11.27 8.54 6.24
C TYR A 125 -12.63 8.89 6.85
N ASP A 126 -13.36 9.79 6.18
CA ASP A 126 -14.70 10.26 6.56
C ASP A 126 -15.76 9.28 6.00
N ASP A 127 -16.43 8.55 6.89
CA ASP A 127 -17.36 7.47 6.52
C ASP A 127 -18.64 7.98 5.82
N GLU A 128 -19.12 9.19 6.15
CA GLU A 128 -20.31 9.80 5.52
C GLU A 128 -19.96 10.39 4.15
N ALA A 129 -18.88 11.16 4.07
CA ALA A 129 -18.42 11.80 2.84
C ALA A 129 -17.69 10.84 1.89
N ARG A 130 -17.40 9.60 2.33
CA ARG A 130 -16.56 8.60 1.64
C ARG A 130 -15.26 9.20 1.08
N THR A 131 -14.63 10.04 1.90
CA THR A 131 -13.50 10.89 1.51
C THR A 131 -12.28 10.58 2.36
N ILE A 132 -11.16 10.25 1.73
CA ILE A 132 -9.86 10.23 2.37
C ILE A 132 -9.36 11.66 2.46
N TYR A 133 -9.17 12.15 3.69
CA TYR A 133 -8.54 13.44 3.96
C TYR A 133 -7.05 13.26 4.22
N LEU A 134 -6.24 14.09 3.57
CA LEU A 134 -4.78 14.09 3.64
C LEU A 134 -4.27 15.50 4.01
N PRO A 135 -3.14 15.63 4.73
CA PRO A 135 -2.59 16.93 5.08
C PRO A 135 -2.15 17.73 3.84
N GLU A 136 -2.31 19.05 3.91
CA GLU A 136 -1.81 19.97 2.88
C GLU A 136 -0.29 19.79 2.67
N GLY A 137 0.11 19.40 1.45
CA GLY A 137 1.51 19.12 1.10
C GLY A 137 1.88 17.63 1.02
N TRP A 138 0.97 16.71 1.38
CA TRP A 138 1.12 15.27 1.11
C TRP A 138 1.33 15.02 -0.40
N SER A 139 2.25 14.11 -0.75
CA SER A 139 2.73 13.92 -2.12
C SER A 139 2.55 12.50 -2.69
N GLY A 140 2.43 11.49 -1.84
CA GLY A 140 2.23 10.09 -2.24
C GLY A 140 3.46 9.44 -2.88
N LYS A 141 4.65 10.01 -2.71
CA LYS A 141 5.88 9.62 -3.44
C LYS A 141 6.80 8.70 -2.61
N THR A 142 6.58 8.60 -1.29
CA THR A 142 7.30 7.68 -0.39
C THR A 142 6.49 6.41 -0.06
N PRO A 143 7.15 5.30 0.32
CA PRO A 143 6.47 4.10 0.83
C PRO A 143 5.58 4.39 2.05
N GLY A 144 6.04 5.24 2.99
CA GLY A 144 5.26 5.73 4.11
C GLY A 144 3.95 6.36 3.68
N GLU A 145 3.98 7.44 2.88
CA GLU A 145 2.76 8.11 2.37
C GLU A 145 1.80 7.14 1.66
N GLN A 146 2.32 6.25 0.82
CA GLN A 146 1.50 5.25 0.11
C GLN A 146 0.88 4.23 1.07
N SER A 147 1.60 3.86 2.14
CA SER A 147 1.07 2.99 3.19
C SER A 147 -0.11 3.64 3.95
N VAL A 148 -0.15 4.97 4.06
CA VAL A 148 -1.30 5.69 4.63
C VAL A 148 -2.51 5.55 3.71
N LEU A 149 -2.36 5.72 2.38
CA LEU A 149 -3.47 5.43 1.46
C LEU A 149 -3.94 3.97 1.52
N VAL A 150 -3.04 3.01 1.77
CA VAL A 150 -3.42 1.60 2.01
C VAL A 150 -4.30 1.47 3.26
N HIS A 151 -3.94 2.15 4.36
CA HIS A 151 -4.71 2.16 5.60
C HIS A 151 -6.13 2.69 5.38
N GLU A 152 -6.25 3.90 4.82
CA GLU A 152 -7.54 4.55 4.59
C GLU A 152 -8.40 3.84 3.51
N MET A 153 -7.76 3.17 2.54
CA MET A 153 -8.47 2.31 1.57
C MET A 153 -9.07 1.06 2.21
N VAL A 154 -8.48 0.51 3.27
CA VAL A 154 -9.13 -0.57 4.04
C VAL A 154 -10.39 -0.03 4.69
N HIS A 155 -10.34 1.13 5.35
CA HIS A 155 -11.54 1.76 5.94
C HIS A 155 -12.63 2.07 4.91
N HIS A 156 -12.24 2.55 3.73
CA HIS A 156 -13.16 2.76 2.63
C HIS A 156 -13.88 1.47 2.19
N ILE A 157 -13.13 0.37 1.99
CA ILE A 157 -13.71 -0.92 1.63
C ILE A 157 -14.63 -1.45 2.75
N GLN A 158 -14.19 -1.36 4.02
CA GLN A 158 -14.96 -1.78 5.18
C GLN A 158 -16.32 -1.08 5.25
N ASN A 159 -16.35 0.25 5.06
CA ASN A 159 -17.56 1.07 5.05
C ASN A 159 -18.46 0.74 3.84
N VAL A 160 -17.94 0.79 2.61
CA VAL A 160 -18.74 0.55 1.39
C VAL A 160 -19.32 -0.87 1.35
N ALA A 161 -18.62 -1.86 1.90
CA ALA A 161 -19.14 -3.23 2.07
C ALA A 161 -20.08 -3.40 3.27
N GLY A 162 -20.30 -2.37 4.08
CA GLY A 162 -21.18 -2.40 5.26
C GLY A 162 -20.68 -3.30 6.39
N MET A 163 -19.36 -3.54 6.47
CA MET A 163 -18.73 -4.41 7.48
C MET A 163 -19.03 -3.90 8.90
N ARG A 164 -19.08 -4.83 9.86
CA ARG A 164 -19.42 -4.56 11.25
C ARG A 164 -18.37 -5.15 12.17
N PHE A 165 -18.04 -4.38 13.20
CA PHE A 165 -16.99 -4.65 14.17
C PHE A 165 -17.58 -4.47 15.57
N ALA A 166 -17.06 -5.20 16.56
CA ALA A 166 -17.50 -5.13 17.96
C ALA A 166 -17.05 -3.83 18.64
N CYS A 167 -15.95 -3.23 18.16
CA CYS A 167 -15.34 -2.01 18.67
C CYS A 167 -14.60 -1.27 17.53
N PRO A 168 -14.21 0.01 17.71
CA PRO A 168 -13.33 0.71 16.76
C PRO A 168 -12.01 -0.03 16.53
N GLU A 169 -11.38 -0.57 17.57
CA GLU A 169 -10.06 -1.20 17.50
C GLU A 169 -10.04 -2.46 16.60
N GLU A 170 -11.15 -3.20 16.49
CA GLU A 170 -11.25 -4.35 15.58
C GLU A 170 -11.28 -3.92 14.10
N ARG A 171 -11.82 -2.73 13.80
CA ARG A 171 -11.81 -2.11 12.45
C ARG A 171 -10.39 -1.72 12.02
N GLU A 172 -9.58 -1.22 12.96
CA GLU A 172 -8.18 -0.83 12.75
C GLU A 172 -7.28 -2.01 12.33
N LYS A 173 -7.59 -3.23 12.80
CA LYS A 173 -6.69 -4.39 12.69
C LYS A 173 -6.26 -4.68 11.25
N THR A 174 -7.21 -4.83 10.33
CA THR A 174 -6.88 -5.12 8.91
C THR A 174 -6.16 -3.95 8.25
N ALA A 175 -6.41 -2.71 8.68
CA ALA A 175 -5.74 -1.53 8.13
C ALA A 175 -4.25 -1.49 8.52
N PHE A 176 -3.92 -1.81 9.79
CA PHE A 176 -2.54 -1.97 10.23
C PHE A 176 -1.83 -3.19 9.62
N GLU A 177 -2.49 -4.35 9.55
CA GLU A 177 -1.94 -5.54 8.90
C GLU A 177 -1.67 -5.30 7.40
N ALA A 178 -2.51 -4.50 6.72
CA ALA A 178 -2.29 -4.07 5.35
C ALA A 178 -1.13 -3.09 5.21
N GLN A 179 -1.05 -2.09 6.09
CA GLN A 179 0.00 -1.09 6.05
C GLN A 179 1.39 -1.68 6.30
N GLU A 180 1.54 -2.54 7.31
CA GLU A 180 2.79 -3.26 7.59
C GLU A 180 3.22 -4.13 6.39
N ARG A 181 2.28 -4.89 5.80
CA ARG A 181 2.56 -5.74 4.62
C ARG A 181 2.81 -4.95 3.34
N TRP A 182 2.36 -3.70 3.25
CA TRP A 182 2.74 -2.78 2.17
C TRP A 182 4.18 -2.28 2.38
N LEU A 183 4.49 -1.78 3.57
CA LEU A 183 5.83 -1.29 3.95
C LEU A 183 6.91 -2.38 3.78
N GLY A 184 6.60 -3.63 4.13
CA GLY A 184 7.50 -4.77 3.95
C GLY A 184 7.97 -4.98 2.50
N ARG A 185 7.17 -4.59 1.50
CA ARG A 185 7.54 -4.66 0.07
C ARG A 185 8.69 -3.72 -0.30
N PHE A 186 8.96 -2.72 0.53
CA PHE A 186 10.02 -1.71 0.36
C PHE A 186 11.17 -1.87 1.36
N GLY A 187 11.20 -2.97 2.14
CA GLY A 187 12.19 -3.15 3.22
C GLY A 187 11.92 -2.23 4.41
N SER A 188 10.64 -2.03 4.75
CA SER A 188 10.18 -1.11 5.78
C SER A 188 9.14 -1.77 6.69
N ASP A 189 8.88 -1.12 7.82
CA ASP A 189 7.90 -1.50 8.84
C ASP A 189 7.27 -0.24 9.46
N LEU A 190 6.19 -0.41 10.23
CA LEU A 190 5.46 0.67 10.91
C LEU A 190 6.31 1.40 11.97
N VAL A 191 7.27 0.73 12.59
CA VAL A 191 8.16 1.34 13.61
C VAL A 191 9.11 2.34 12.95
N ARG A 192 9.66 1.99 11.78
CA ARG A 192 10.67 2.77 11.07
C ARG A 192 10.13 4.01 10.36
N GLU A 193 8.88 3.99 9.91
CA GLU A 193 8.25 5.13 9.21
C GLU A 193 7.37 5.99 10.14
N PHE A 194 6.81 5.43 11.23
CA PHE A 194 5.81 6.10 12.07
C PHE A 194 6.00 5.95 13.59
N GLY A 195 7.07 5.29 14.05
CA GLY A 195 7.32 5.09 15.48
C GLY A 195 6.34 4.16 16.20
N LEU A 196 5.38 3.54 15.49
CA LEU A 196 4.32 2.73 16.08
C LEU A 196 4.87 1.39 16.59
N ASP A 197 5.15 1.33 17.89
CA ASP A 197 5.67 0.14 18.55
C ASP A 197 4.60 -0.97 18.70
N PRO A 198 5.01 -2.24 18.90
CA PRO A 198 4.07 -3.36 19.00
C PRO A 198 3.06 -3.28 20.16
N PHE A 199 3.34 -2.56 21.25
CA PHE A 199 2.37 -2.35 22.33
C PHE A 199 1.34 -1.27 21.94
N THR A 200 1.76 -0.18 21.28
CA THR A 200 0.82 0.78 20.69
C THR A 200 -0.10 0.11 19.66
N LEU A 201 0.44 -0.74 18.79
CA LEU A 201 -0.37 -1.53 17.84
C LEU A 201 -1.31 -2.51 18.55
N LEU A 202 -0.87 -3.19 19.62
CA LEU A 202 -1.74 -4.06 20.42
C LEU A 202 -2.95 -3.29 20.98
N VAL A 203 -2.71 -2.12 21.59
CA VAL A 203 -3.78 -1.26 22.15
C VAL A 203 -4.71 -0.75 21.06
N ARG A 204 -4.21 -0.38 19.88
CA ARG A 204 -5.05 0.10 18.77
C ARG A 204 -5.84 -0.98 18.03
N THR A 205 -5.55 -2.27 18.21
CA THR A 205 -6.13 -3.37 17.41
C THR A 205 -6.92 -4.41 18.20
N ASN A 206 -7.16 -4.19 19.49
CA ASN A 206 -7.89 -5.10 20.37
C ASN A 206 -8.96 -4.34 21.16
N CYS A 207 -10.19 -4.86 21.18
CA CYS A 207 -11.29 -4.22 21.89
C CYS A 207 -11.02 -4.11 23.41
N PRO A 208 -11.48 -3.02 24.06
CA PRO A 208 -11.60 -3.00 25.51
C PRO A 208 -12.63 -4.04 26.01
N TYR A 209 -12.42 -4.51 27.24
CA TYR A 209 -13.22 -5.54 27.93
C TYR A 209 -14.38 -4.96 28.76
#